data_AF-A0A645EHX1-F1
#
_entry.id   AF-A0A645EHX1-F1
#
_cell.length_a   1.000
_cell.length_b   1.000
_cell.length_c   1.000
_cell.angle_alpha   90.00
_cell.angle_beta   90.00
_cell.angle_gamma   90.00
#
_symmetry.space_group_name_H-M   'P 1'
#
loop_
_entity.id
_entity.type
_entity.pdbx_description
1 polymer ?
#
loop_
_entity_poly.entity_id
_entity_poly.type
_entity_poly.pdbx_seq_one_letter_code
_entity_poly.pdbx_strand_id
1 'polypeptide(L)'
;MPDGEYGELVITTLTKEAFPMIRYRTRDLTRMISEPCPCGRTIRRIDRISSRSDDMMIIRGVNVFPSQIEAALLSVEGTTPHYNIVLYTENGMDNLEVDVEVTEALFSDKVRAMEELQKKLASAIEHTIGLRVRLKLVAPQTIQRSEGKAKRVIDRRERL
;
A
#
# COMPACT_ATOMS: atom_id res chain seq x y z
N MET A 1 2.81 26.55 5.37
CA MET A 1 1.93 26.77 4.21
C MET A 1 1.01 27.94 4.52
N PRO A 2 0.63 28.76 3.53
CA PRO A 2 -0.45 29.74 3.69
C PRO A 2 -1.77 29.09 4.16
N ASP A 3 -2.67 29.87 4.76
CA ASP A 3 -3.97 29.34 5.20
C ASP A 3 -4.81 28.90 4.00
N GLY A 4 -5.48 27.76 4.10
CA GLY A 4 -6.28 27.18 3.00
C GLY A 4 -5.49 26.41 1.94
N GLU A 5 -4.16 26.45 1.95
CA GLU A 5 -3.31 25.69 1.03
C GLU A 5 -3.13 24.23 1.46
N TYR A 6 -3.00 23.34 0.48
CA TYR A 6 -2.70 21.93 0.76
C TYR A 6 -1.29 21.74 1.31
N GLY A 7 -1.15 20.87 2.30
CA GLY A 7 0.12 20.51 2.91
C GLY A 7 0.05 19.22 3.71
N GLU A 8 1.19 18.78 4.22
CA GLU A 8 1.27 17.59 5.08
C GLU A 8 0.75 17.92 6.48
N LEU A 9 -0.16 17.09 7.00
CA LEU A 9 -0.67 17.20 8.36
C LEU A 9 0.38 16.77 9.38
N VAL A 10 0.68 17.66 10.33
CA VAL A 10 1.61 17.41 11.44
C VAL A 10 0.87 17.54 12.75
N ILE A 11 0.96 16.53 13.61
CA ILE A 11 0.16 16.43 14.84
C ILE A 11 1.06 16.37 16.07
N THR A 12 0.63 17.05 17.14
CA THR A 12 1.20 16.91 18.49
C THR A 12 0.09 16.49 19.44
N THR A 13 0.31 15.43 20.22
CA THR A 13 -0.65 15.02 21.25
C THR A 13 -0.49 15.90 22.48
N LEU A 14 -1.58 16.50 22.96
CA LEU A 14 -1.55 17.42 24.11
C LEU A 14 -1.89 16.74 25.44
N THR A 15 -2.60 15.61 25.42
CA THR A 15 -3.16 14.97 26.62
C THR A 15 -2.65 13.54 26.86
N LYS A 16 -1.80 13.02 25.96
CA LYS A 16 -1.33 11.62 26.03
C LYS A 16 -0.06 11.53 26.87
N GLU A 17 -0.13 10.85 28.02
CA GLU A 17 0.99 10.78 28.98
C GLU A 17 1.96 9.62 28.71
N ALA A 18 1.46 8.43 28.34
CA ALA A 18 2.30 7.24 28.19
C ALA A 18 3.18 7.26 26.92
N PHE A 19 2.63 7.76 25.81
CA PHE A 19 3.33 7.84 24.51
C PHE A 19 2.96 9.15 23.80
N PRO A 20 3.49 10.31 24.27
CA PRO A 20 3.27 11.58 23.62
C PRO A 20 3.99 11.62 22.27
N MET A 21 3.33 12.20 21.28
CA MET A 21 3.89 12.44 19.95
C MET A 21 4.05 13.94 19.75
N ILE A 22 5.26 14.38 19.37
CA ILE A 22 5.59 15.78 19.13
C ILE A 22 5.92 15.96 17.66
N ARG A 23 5.17 16.84 16.98
CA ARG A 23 5.35 17.15 15.55
C ARG A 23 5.42 15.89 14.68
N TYR A 24 4.55 14.92 14.97
CA TYR A 24 4.46 13.68 14.22
C TYR A 24 3.97 13.96 12.79
N ARG A 25 4.77 13.52 11.84
CA ARG A 25 4.55 13.66 10.40
C ARG A 25 3.66 12.53 9.90
N THR A 26 2.38 12.83 9.68
CA THR A 26 1.39 11.81 9.27
C THR A 26 1.57 11.33 7.84
N ARG A 27 2.25 12.14 7.02
CA ARG A 27 2.33 12.01 5.55
C ARG A 27 1.00 12.24 4.82
N ASP A 28 -0.10 12.49 5.52
CA ASP A 28 -1.42 12.77 4.93
C ASP A 28 -1.47 14.20 4.40
N LEU A 29 -1.99 14.38 3.19
CA LEU A 29 -2.18 15.67 2.54
C LEU A 29 -3.61 16.16 2.72
N THR A 30 -3.74 17.34 3.32
CA THR A 30 -5.02 18.04 3.53
C THR A 30 -4.77 19.55 3.58
N ARG A 31 -5.82 20.33 3.77
CA ARG A 31 -5.79 21.76 3.99
C ARG A 31 -6.70 22.15 5.15
N MET A 32 -6.47 23.33 5.70
CA MET A 32 -7.35 23.91 6.69
C MET A 32 -8.57 24.54 6.01
N ILE A 33 -9.76 24.28 6.53
CA ILE A 33 -10.99 24.94 6.11
C ILE A 33 -11.15 26.20 6.98
N SER A 34 -11.17 27.36 6.34
CA SER A 34 -11.12 28.66 7.01
C SER A 34 -12.51 29.18 7.42
N GLU A 35 -13.58 28.68 6.81
CA GLU A 35 -14.94 29.09 7.11
C GLU A 35 -15.39 28.61 8.51
N PRO A 36 -16.24 29.37 9.22
CA PRO A 36 -16.85 28.92 10.47
C PRO A 36 -17.68 27.64 10.29
N CYS A 37 -17.70 26.77 11.32
CA CYS A 37 -18.60 25.63 11.32
C CYS A 37 -20.06 26.09 11.50
N PRO A 38 -21.03 25.64 10.68
CA PRO A 38 -22.46 25.89 10.92
C PRO A 38 -22.94 25.39 12.30
N CYS A 39 -22.20 24.46 12.89
CA CYS A 39 -22.46 23.90 14.21
C CYS A 39 -22.04 24.78 15.40
N GLY A 40 -21.42 25.95 15.16
CA GLY A 40 -20.98 26.90 16.20
C GLY A 40 -19.67 26.54 16.93
N ARG A 41 -19.06 25.37 16.67
CA ARG A 41 -17.74 25.02 17.23
C ARG A 41 -16.64 25.88 16.62
N THR A 42 -15.70 26.30 17.46
CA THR A 42 -14.55 27.16 17.09
C THR A 42 -13.29 26.38 16.69
N ILE A 43 -13.32 25.05 16.80
CA ILE A 43 -12.20 24.19 16.41
C ILE A 43 -12.01 24.27 14.90
N ARG A 44 -10.75 24.44 14.46
CA ARG A 44 -10.39 24.45 13.05
C ARG A 44 -10.80 23.12 12.40
N ARG A 45 -11.29 23.20 11.17
CA ARG A 45 -11.68 22.05 10.36
C ARG A 45 -10.60 21.76 9.32
N ILE A 46 -10.43 20.49 8.99
CA ILE A 46 -9.57 20.05 7.88
C ILE A 46 -10.45 19.51 6.75
N ASP A 47 -9.98 19.63 5.52
CA ASP A 47 -10.60 19.00 4.36
C ASP A 47 -10.37 17.48 4.40
N ARG A 48 -11.08 16.74 3.54
CA ARG A 48 -10.85 15.30 3.37
C ARG A 48 -9.38 15.07 3.00
N ILE A 49 -8.77 14.06 3.61
CA ILE A 49 -7.42 13.62 3.24
C ILE A 49 -7.46 13.18 1.77
N SER A 50 -6.77 13.92 0.90
CA SER A 50 -6.82 13.71 -0.55
C SER A 50 -5.86 12.62 -1.00
N SER A 51 -4.71 12.55 -0.34
CA SER A 51 -3.59 11.70 -0.74
C SER A 51 -2.57 11.63 0.40
N ARG A 52 -1.55 10.79 0.21
CA ARG A 52 -0.38 10.75 1.06
C ARG A 52 0.86 11.14 0.28
N SER A 53 1.84 11.67 1.00
CA SER A 53 3.17 11.98 0.47
C SER A 53 4.10 10.76 0.42
N ASP A 54 3.67 9.63 0.98
CA ASP A 54 4.32 8.34 0.83
C ASP A 54 3.55 7.42 -0.14
N ASP A 55 4.04 6.20 -0.31
CA ASP A 55 3.50 5.18 -1.21
C ASP A 55 2.51 4.23 -0.51
N MET A 56 1.97 4.61 0.65
CA MET A 56 1.03 3.79 1.42
C MET A 56 -0.30 3.61 0.68
N MET A 57 -0.82 2.39 0.70
CA MET A 57 -2.12 2.01 0.14
C MET A 57 -3.07 1.60 1.27
N ILE A 58 -4.35 1.96 1.16
CA ILE A 58 -5.40 1.51 2.09
C ILE A 58 -6.23 0.46 1.37
N ILE A 59 -6.22 -0.78 1.86
CA ILE A 59 -6.96 -1.91 1.29
C ILE A 59 -7.86 -2.48 2.36
N ARG A 60 -9.18 -2.42 2.15
CA ARG A 60 -10.20 -2.89 3.12
C ARG A 60 -9.97 -2.37 4.55
N GLY A 61 -9.52 -1.12 4.69
CA GLY A 61 -9.24 -0.47 5.98
C GLY A 61 -7.86 -0.78 6.59
N VAL A 62 -7.03 -1.59 5.94
CA VAL A 62 -5.67 -1.89 6.39
C VAL A 62 -4.65 -1.03 5.62
N ASN A 63 -3.70 -0.46 6.35
CA ASN A 63 -2.57 0.28 5.78
C ASN A 63 -1.50 -0.70 5.29
N VAL A 64 -1.19 -0.66 4.00
CA VAL A 64 -0.22 -1.55 3.35
C VAL A 64 0.83 -0.72 2.65
N PHE A 65 2.11 -0.98 2.94
CA PHE A 65 3.24 -0.38 2.23
C PHE A 65 3.81 -1.36 1.19
N PRO A 66 4.16 -0.89 -0.03
CA PRO A 66 4.81 -1.74 -1.04
C PRO A 66 6.09 -2.42 -0.54
N SER A 67 6.84 -1.77 0.36
CA SER A 67 8.05 -2.32 0.98
C SER A 67 7.78 -3.52 1.90
N GLN A 68 6.60 -3.60 2.52
CA GLN A 68 6.21 -4.77 3.31
C GLN A 68 5.99 -6.00 2.40
N ILE A 69 5.35 -5.79 1.25
CA ILE A 69 5.17 -6.86 0.25
C ILE A 69 6.54 -7.28 -0.29
N GLU A 70 7.44 -6.33 -0.59
CA GLU A 70 8.82 -6.64 -1.01
C GLU A 70 9.56 -7.50 0.03
N ALA A 71 9.53 -7.10 1.30
CA ALA A 71 10.16 -7.85 2.38
C ALA A 71 9.57 -9.27 2.52
N ALA A 72 8.25 -9.42 2.38
CA ALA A 72 7.60 -10.72 2.40
C ALA A 72 8.04 -11.61 1.22
N LEU A 73 8.13 -11.06 0.01
CA LEU A 73 8.59 -11.79 -1.17
C LEU A 73 10.06 -12.21 -1.03
N LEU A 74 10.93 -11.31 -0.56
CA LEU A 74 12.35 -11.59 -0.34
C LEU A 74 12.61 -12.63 0.76
N SER A 75 11.65 -12.85 1.65
CA SER A 75 11.76 -13.88 2.70
C SER A 75 11.57 -15.31 2.19
N VAL A 76 11.12 -15.48 0.94
CA VAL A 76 10.82 -16.79 0.33
C VAL A 76 11.75 -17.05 -0.85
N GLU A 77 12.53 -18.13 -0.77
CA GLU A 77 13.40 -18.59 -1.86
C GLU A 77 12.59 -19.05 -3.10
N GLY A 78 13.17 -18.87 -4.29
CA GLY A 78 12.58 -19.34 -5.55
C GLY A 78 11.80 -18.29 -6.34
N THR A 79 11.80 -17.03 -5.90
CA THR A 79 11.25 -15.89 -6.65
C THR A 79 12.36 -15.01 -7.24
N THR A 80 12.02 -14.27 -8.29
CA THR A 80 12.86 -13.19 -8.80
C THR A 80 12.48 -11.86 -8.10
N PRO A 81 13.32 -10.82 -8.12
CA PRO A 81 12.97 -9.52 -7.51
C PRO A 81 11.92 -8.73 -8.31
N HIS A 82 11.28 -9.33 -9.32
CA HIS A 82 10.32 -8.69 -10.19
C HIS A 82 8.90 -9.04 -9.76
N TYR A 83 8.15 -8.01 -9.38
CA TYR A 83 6.76 -8.13 -8.97
C TYR A 83 5.97 -6.86 -9.29
N ASN A 84 4.65 -7.00 -9.40
CA ASN A 84 3.70 -5.90 -9.46
C ASN A 84 2.66 -6.05 -8.36
N ILE A 85 2.20 -4.91 -7.85
CA ILE A 85 1.05 -4.77 -6.96
C ILE A 85 -0.06 -4.16 -7.79
N VAL A 86 -1.13 -4.90 -8.02
CA VAL A 86 -2.29 -4.46 -8.79
C VAL A 86 -3.43 -4.17 -7.83
N LEU A 87 -3.87 -2.92 -7.80
CA LEU A 87 -5.03 -2.49 -7.03
C LEU A 87 -6.25 -2.46 -7.94
N TYR A 88 -7.38 -3.00 -7.49
CA TYR A 88 -8.61 -3.02 -8.27
C TYR A 88 -9.83 -2.96 -7.36
N THR A 89 -10.96 -2.51 -7.90
CA THR A 89 -12.24 -2.49 -7.19
C THR A 89 -13.08 -3.67 -7.67
N GLU A 90 -13.57 -4.49 -6.74
CA GLU A 90 -14.48 -5.60 -7.03
C GLU A 90 -15.57 -5.63 -5.96
N ASN A 91 -16.85 -5.68 -6.39
CA ASN A 91 -18.01 -5.62 -5.50
C ASN A 91 -17.99 -4.41 -4.54
N GLY A 92 -17.53 -3.26 -5.01
CA GLY A 92 -17.44 -2.02 -4.22
C GLY A 92 -16.34 -2.02 -3.15
N MET A 93 -15.46 -3.03 -3.15
CA MET A 93 -14.33 -3.12 -2.22
C MET A 93 -13.01 -3.01 -2.97
N ASP A 94 -12.05 -2.31 -2.36
CA ASP A 94 -10.67 -2.27 -2.83
C ASP A 94 -9.97 -3.60 -2.54
N ASN A 95 -9.29 -4.13 -3.55
CA ASN A 95 -8.55 -5.37 -3.52
C ASN A 95 -7.10 -5.17 -3.94
N LEU A 96 -6.27 -6.12 -3.54
CA LEU A 96 -4.86 -6.18 -3.88
C LEU A 96 -4.53 -7.55 -4.48
N GLU A 97 -3.91 -7.53 -5.65
CA GLU A 97 -3.28 -8.68 -6.30
C GLU A 97 -1.75 -8.43 -6.38
N VAL A 98 -0.96 -9.48 -6.14
CA VAL A 98 0.49 -9.45 -6.29
C VAL A 98 0.85 -10.41 -7.41
N ASP A 99 1.44 -9.87 -8.48
CA ASP A 99 2.03 -10.65 -9.57
C ASP A 99 3.51 -10.84 -9.25
N VAL A 100 4.01 -12.07 -9.26
CA VAL A 100 5.41 -12.41 -8.96
C VAL A 100 6.01 -13.23 -10.08
N GLU A 101 7.14 -12.79 -10.62
CA GLU A 101 7.91 -13.57 -11.60
C GLU A 101 8.65 -14.71 -10.92
N VAL A 102 8.43 -15.92 -11.44
CA VAL A 102 9.18 -17.12 -11.05
C VAL A 102 10.42 -17.31 -11.93
N THR A 103 11.35 -18.16 -11.50
CA THR A 103 12.52 -18.51 -12.30
C THR A 103 12.19 -19.52 -13.41
N GLU A 104 12.97 -19.54 -14.49
CA GLU A 104 12.78 -20.47 -15.62
C GLU A 104 12.84 -21.96 -15.18
N ALA A 105 13.70 -22.28 -14.20
CA ALA A 105 13.83 -23.62 -13.64
C ALA A 105 12.56 -24.11 -12.91
N LEU A 106 11.76 -23.17 -12.41
CA LEU A 106 10.53 -23.43 -11.68
C LEU A 106 9.31 -23.47 -12.60
N PHE A 107 9.34 -22.66 -13.67
CA PHE A 107 8.27 -22.59 -14.67
C PHE A 107 8.16 -23.86 -15.54
N SER A 108 9.28 -24.57 -15.75
CA SER A 108 9.37 -25.57 -16.82
C SER A 108 8.73 -26.93 -16.58
N ASP A 109 8.54 -27.45 -15.34
CA ASP A 109 7.93 -28.79 -15.19
C ASP A 109 7.51 -29.23 -13.77
N LYS A 110 7.18 -28.29 -12.87
CA LYS A 110 6.83 -28.66 -11.48
C LYS A 110 5.56 -27.96 -10.99
N VAL A 111 4.41 -28.38 -11.50
CA VAL A 111 3.08 -27.90 -11.03
C VAL A 111 2.98 -27.92 -9.50
N ARG A 112 3.42 -29.02 -8.87
CA ARG A 112 3.46 -29.14 -7.40
C ARG A 112 4.38 -28.10 -6.73
N ALA A 113 5.56 -27.84 -7.29
CA ALA A 113 6.48 -26.84 -6.73
C ALA A 113 5.93 -25.41 -6.87
N MET A 114 5.17 -25.13 -7.94
CA MET A 114 4.46 -23.88 -8.14
C MET A 114 3.34 -23.68 -7.12
N GLU A 115 2.55 -24.70 -6.86
CA GLU A 115 1.54 -24.64 -5.80
C GLU A 115 2.15 -24.44 -4.42
N GLU A 116 3.25 -25.13 -4.10
CA GLU A 116 3.97 -24.96 -2.83
C GLU A 116 4.56 -23.56 -2.69
N LEU A 117 5.18 -23.03 -3.73
CA LEU A 117 5.73 -21.68 -3.74
C LEU A 117 4.62 -20.63 -3.57
N GLN A 118 3.52 -20.77 -4.32
CA GLN A 118 2.38 -19.87 -4.22
C GLN A 118 1.80 -19.86 -2.80
N LYS A 119 1.66 -21.03 -2.14
CA LYS A 119 1.21 -21.13 -0.75
C LYS A 119 2.18 -20.45 0.23
N LYS A 120 3.49 -20.68 0.07
CA LYS A 120 4.52 -20.06 0.92
C LYS A 120 4.50 -18.53 0.81
N LEU A 121 4.45 -18.01 -0.41
CA LEU A 121 4.39 -16.57 -0.67
C LEU A 121 3.10 -15.95 -0.15
N ALA A 122 1.94 -16.57 -0.40
CA ALA A 122 0.66 -16.09 0.09
C ALA A 122 0.65 -16.03 1.63
N SER A 123 1.19 -17.05 2.30
CA SER A 123 1.35 -17.08 3.75
C SER A 123 2.30 -15.99 4.25
N ALA A 124 3.46 -15.81 3.62
CA ALA A 124 4.42 -14.78 4.00
C ALA A 124 3.83 -13.36 3.88
N ILE A 125 3.09 -13.11 2.80
CA ILE A 125 2.39 -11.83 2.60
C ILE A 125 1.32 -11.67 3.68
N GLU A 126 0.44 -12.65 3.87
CA GLU A 126 -0.63 -12.60 4.89
C GLU A 126 -0.07 -12.34 6.30
N HIS A 127 1.04 -12.99 6.68
CA HIS A 127 1.71 -12.76 7.96
C HIS A 127 2.29 -11.35 8.10
N THR A 128 2.76 -10.76 7.01
CA THR A 128 3.44 -9.45 7.04
C THR A 128 2.44 -8.30 7.01
N ILE A 129 1.40 -8.38 6.17
CA ILE A 129 0.44 -7.29 5.97
C ILE A 129 -0.90 -7.51 6.69
N GLY A 130 -1.14 -8.71 7.23
CA GLY A 130 -2.38 -9.06 7.92
C GLY A 130 -3.61 -9.23 7.00
N LEU A 131 -3.38 -9.36 5.69
CA LEU A 131 -4.44 -9.50 4.69
C LEU A 131 -4.13 -10.65 3.73
N ARG A 132 -5.17 -11.45 3.44
CA ARG A 132 -5.15 -12.36 2.30
C ARG A 132 -5.30 -11.57 1.01
N VAL A 133 -4.38 -11.83 0.09
CA VAL A 133 -4.34 -11.16 -1.22
C VAL A 133 -4.30 -12.20 -2.33
N ARG A 134 -4.74 -11.81 -3.52
CA ARG A 134 -4.61 -12.67 -4.69
C ARG A 134 -3.14 -12.69 -5.10
N LEU A 135 -2.56 -13.88 -5.24
CA LEU A 135 -1.19 -14.06 -5.67
C LEU A 135 -1.18 -14.79 -7.01
N LYS A 136 -0.51 -14.21 -8.00
CA LYS A 136 -0.36 -14.78 -9.33
C LYS A 136 1.11 -14.95 -9.66
N LEU A 137 1.49 -16.19 -9.95
CA LEU A 137 2.82 -16.49 -10.48
C LEU A 137 2.78 -16.24 -11.99
N VAL A 138 3.67 -15.38 -12.48
CA VAL A 138 3.79 -15.03 -13.89
C VAL A 138 5.08 -15.56 -14.49
N ALA A 139 5.09 -15.77 -15.80
CA ALA A 139 6.26 -16.30 -16.50
C ALA A 139 7.46 -15.33 -16.36
N PRO A 140 8.70 -15.84 -16.37
CA PRO A 140 9.89 -15.01 -16.34
C PRO A 140 9.86 -13.93 -17.41
N GLN A 141 10.37 -12.73 -17.11
CA GLN A 141 10.52 -11.62 -18.06
C GLN A 141 9.20 -11.06 -18.64
N THR A 142 8.08 -11.22 -17.94
CA THR A 142 6.76 -10.68 -18.35
C THR A 142 6.43 -9.33 -17.70
N ILE A 143 7.07 -9.01 -16.58
CA ILE A 143 6.95 -7.73 -15.88
C ILE A 143 7.90 -6.72 -16.50
N GLN A 144 7.36 -5.57 -16.89
CA GLN A 144 8.11 -4.51 -17.53
C GLN A 144 9.24 -4.00 -16.63
N ARG A 145 10.47 -4.08 -17.14
CA ARG A 145 11.66 -3.52 -16.47
C ARG A 145 11.67 -2.00 -16.69
N SER A 146 11.81 -1.23 -15.62
CA SER A 146 12.00 0.23 -15.69
C SER A 146 13.47 0.55 -15.43
N GLU A 147 14.08 1.42 -16.25
CA GLU A 147 15.46 1.89 -16.08
C GLU A 147 15.63 2.91 -14.91
N GLY A 148 14.55 3.22 -14.18
CA GLY A 148 14.53 4.13 -13.03
C GLY A 148 13.83 3.55 -11.81
N LYS A 149 13.20 4.39 -10.97
CA LYS A 149 12.40 3.93 -9.82
C LYS A 149 11.24 3.07 -10.34
N ALA A 150 11.34 1.75 -10.18
CA ALA A 150 10.34 0.82 -10.67
C ALA A 150 8.96 1.17 -10.08
N LYS A 151 8.01 1.53 -10.94
CA LYS A 151 6.62 1.77 -10.53
C LYS A 151 5.94 0.41 -10.37
N ARG A 152 6.15 -0.20 -9.20
CA ARG A 152 5.62 -1.53 -8.87
C ARG A 152 4.14 -1.55 -8.52
N VAL A 153 3.49 -0.38 -8.39
CA VAL A 153 2.07 -0.26 -8.06
C VAL A 153 1.27 0.19 -9.28
N ILE A 154 0.31 -0.62 -9.68
CA ILE A 154 -0.64 -0.38 -10.77
C ILE A 154 -2.01 -0.19 -10.15
N ASP A 155 -2.52 1.04 -10.13
CA ASP A 155 -3.83 1.35 -9.58
C ASP A 155 -4.91 1.33 -10.68
N ARG A 156 -5.81 0.34 -10.62
CA ARG A 156 -6.97 0.16 -11.52
C ARG A 156 -8.30 0.35 -10.80
N ARG A 157 -8.30 0.95 -9.61
CA ARG A 157 -9.54 1.22 -8.87
C ARG A 157 -10.40 2.26 -9.58
N GLU A 158 -11.70 2.06 -9.55
CA GLU A 158 -12.66 3.06 -10.00
C GLU A 158 -12.79 4.12 -8.91
N ARG A 159 -12.19 5.30 -9.13
CA ARG A 159 -12.33 6.43 -8.20
C ARG A 159 -13.46 7.34 -8.70
N LEU A 160 -14.49 7.50 -7.87
CA LEU A 160 -15.53 8.53 -8.01
C LEU A 160 -14.94 9.93 -7.75
#